data_AF-A0A822E4G6-F1
#
_entry.id   AF-A0A822E4G6-F1
#
_cell.length_a   1.000
_cell.length_b   1.000
_cell.length_c   1.000
_cell.angle_alpha   90.00
_cell.angle_beta   90.00
_cell.angle_gamma   90.00
#
_symmetry.space_group_name_H-M   'P 1'
#
loop_
_entity.id
_entity.type
_entity.pdbx_description
1 polymer ?
#
loop_
_entity_poly.entity_id
_entity_poly.type
_entity_poly.pdbx_seq_one_letter_code
_entity_poly.pdbx_strand_id
1 'polypeptide(L)'
;FVFKLFYWWCENVDPILLHNDAFVKYLTCLSPFLFAPFYLLAIYAMYHKHQWIHIPIILFSLILFFDLNYFFYQTIFGKEKTKNLFLFTVAYGYYQLFPLMLIYRFWRNEGLENTSERIKHN
;
A
#
# COMPACT_ATOMS: atom_id res chain seq x y z
N PHE A 1 16.30 17.57 -15.36
CA PHE A 1 15.90 17.84 -13.96
C PHE A 1 15.43 16.57 -13.28
N VAL A 2 14.34 15.94 -13.75
CA VAL A 2 13.73 14.71 -13.16
C VAL A 2 14.73 13.60 -12.87
N PHE A 3 15.55 13.20 -13.83
CA PHE A 3 16.56 12.15 -13.61
C PHE A 3 17.57 12.50 -12.52
N LYS A 4 18.03 13.76 -12.44
CA LYS A 4 18.96 14.18 -11.39
C LYS A 4 18.33 14.08 -10.00
N LEU A 5 17.07 14.48 -9.88
CA LEU A 5 16.32 14.36 -8.63
C LEU A 5 16.12 12.90 -8.24
N PHE A 6 15.80 12.03 -9.21
CA PHE A 6 15.66 10.59 -8.99
C PHE A 6 16.98 9.96 -8.52
N TYR A 7 18.11 10.24 -9.20
CA TYR A 7 19.41 9.75 -8.77
C TYR A 7 19.77 10.24 -7.35
N TRP A 8 19.53 11.52 -7.05
CA TRP A 8 19.75 12.05 -5.71
C TRP A 8 18.91 11.33 -4.65
N TRP A 9 17.62 11.08 -4.95
CA TRP A 9 16.72 10.34 -4.06
C TRP A 9 17.26 8.95 -3.77
N CYS A 10 17.65 8.22 -4.82
CA CYS A 10 18.12 6.86 -4.65
C CYS A 10 19.46 6.81 -3.89
N GLU A 11 20.40 7.71 -4.17
CA GLU A 11 21.71 7.71 -3.48
C GLU A 11 21.65 8.10 -2.00
N ASN A 12 20.66 8.91 -1.60
CA ASN A 12 20.58 9.50 -0.26
C ASN A 12 19.47 8.90 0.61
N VAL A 13 18.38 8.45 0.00
CA VAL A 13 17.18 8.02 0.71
C VAL A 13 16.85 6.57 0.40
N ASP A 14 16.85 6.17 -0.87
CA ASP A 14 16.32 4.88 -1.30
C ASP A 14 17.22 4.13 -2.30
N PRO A 15 18.37 3.59 -1.83
CA PRO A 15 19.37 2.98 -2.70
C PRO A 15 18.90 1.65 -3.31
N ILE A 16 17.83 1.04 -2.79
CA ILE A 16 17.27 -0.18 -3.34
C ILE A 16 16.77 0.03 -4.77
N LEU A 17 16.32 1.23 -5.10
CA LEU A 17 15.85 1.59 -6.44
C LEU A 17 16.99 1.68 -7.46
N LEU A 18 18.22 1.96 -7.00
CA LEU A 18 19.42 1.92 -7.84
C LEU A 18 19.93 0.50 -8.04
N HIS A 19 20.00 -0.28 -6.96
CA HIS A 19 20.43 -1.68 -7.04
C HIS A 19 19.45 -2.52 -7.85
N ASN A 20 18.15 -2.27 -7.62
CA ASN A 20 17.01 -2.80 -8.36
C ASN A 20 17.14 -4.31 -8.62
N ASP A 21 17.08 -5.08 -7.55
CA ASP A 21 17.14 -6.53 -7.63
C ASP A 21 15.94 -7.11 -8.40
N ALA A 22 15.95 -8.42 -8.64
CA ALA A 22 14.92 -9.05 -9.45
C ALA A 22 13.50 -8.85 -8.89
N PHE A 23 13.37 -8.81 -7.56
CA PHE A 23 12.08 -8.67 -6.90
C PHE A 23 11.57 -7.23 -6.95
N VAL A 24 12.42 -6.22 -6.70
CA VAL A 24 12.04 -4.80 -6.83
C VAL A 24 11.69 -4.46 -8.29
N LYS A 25 12.41 -5.03 -9.27
CA LYS A 25 12.04 -4.91 -10.69
C LYS A 25 10.66 -5.45 -10.97
N TYR A 26 10.36 -6.65 -10.47
CA TYR A 26 9.07 -7.30 -10.63
C TYR A 26 7.95 -6.46 -10.00
N LEU A 27 8.11 -6.03 -8.74
CA LEU A 27 7.11 -5.21 -8.03
C LEU A 27 6.88 -3.87 -8.74
N THR A 28 7.95 -3.16 -9.12
CA THR A 28 7.83 -1.86 -9.79
C THR A 28 7.12 -2.00 -11.13
N CYS A 29 7.40 -3.08 -11.88
CA CYS A 29 6.73 -3.38 -13.14
C CYS A 29 5.24 -3.70 -12.95
N LEU A 30 4.90 -4.52 -11.96
CA LEU A 30 3.52 -4.98 -11.71
C LEU A 30 2.65 -3.88 -11.10
N SER A 31 3.22 -3.05 -10.23
CA SER A 31 2.50 -2.08 -9.42
C SER A 31 1.52 -1.18 -10.20
N PRO A 32 1.87 -0.52 -11.33
CA PRO A 32 0.92 0.34 -12.04
C PRO A 32 -0.29 -0.44 -12.59
N PHE A 33 -0.12 -1.71 -12.95
CA PHE A 33 -1.18 -2.54 -13.51
C PHE A 33 -2.11 -3.12 -12.45
N LEU A 34 -1.61 -3.32 -11.23
CA LEU A 34 -2.43 -3.82 -10.13
C LEU A 34 -3.11 -2.66 -9.39
N PHE A 35 -2.33 -1.64 -9.01
CA PHE A 35 -2.82 -0.63 -8.09
C PHE A 35 -3.74 0.39 -8.77
N ALA A 36 -3.36 0.90 -9.94
CA ALA A 36 -4.12 1.96 -10.58
C ALA A 36 -5.55 1.51 -11.00
N PRO A 37 -5.75 0.34 -11.64
CA PRO A 37 -7.10 -0.11 -11.99
C PRO A 37 -7.96 -0.40 -10.76
N PHE A 38 -7.35 -0.95 -9.71
CA PHE A 38 -8.08 -1.20 -8.46
C PHE A 38 -8.54 0.10 -7.80
N TYR A 39 -7.70 1.15 -7.79
CA TYR A 39 -8.13 2.44 -7.25
C TYR A 39 -9.34 3.00 -8.00
N LEU A 40 -9.37 2.91 -9.32
CA LEU A 40 -10.52 3.34 -10.12
C LEU A 40 -11.78 2.52 -9.77
N LEU A 41 -11.64 1.19 -9.67
CA LEU A 41 -12.74 0.31 -9.29
C LEU A 41 -13.25 0.59 -7.88
N ALA A 42 -12.36 0.78 -6.91
CA ALA A 42 -12.69 1.06 -5.53
C ALA A 42 -13.40 2.42 -5.40
N ILE A 43 -12.93 3.47 -6.09
CA ILE A 43 -13.58 4.78 -6.10
C ILE A 43 -15.00 4.66 -6.68
N TYR A 44 -15.14 3.98 -7.82
CA TYR A 44 -16.45 3.74 -8.45
C TYR A 44 -17.40 2.99 -7.50
N ALA A 45 -16.94 1.90 -6.90
CA ALA A 45 -17.74 1.08 -6.02
C ALA A 45 -18.14 1.81 -4.73
N MET A 46 -17.23 2.59 -4.14
CA MET A 46 -17.52 3.44 -2.98
C MET A 46 -18.52 4.55 -3.33
N TYR A 47 -18.38 5.17 -4.51
CA TYR A 47 -19.29 6.22 -4.97
C TYR A 47 -20.72 5.69 -5.17
N HIS A 48 -20.88 4.48 -5.68
CA HIS A 48 -22.18 3.82 -5.84
C HIS A 48 -22.63 2.98 -4.64
N LYS A 49 -21.89 3.04 -3.52
CA LYS A 49 -22.22 2.32 -2.27
C LYS A 49 -22.40 0.81 -2.47
N HIS A 50 -21.60 0.21 -3.34
CA HIS A 50 -21.60 -1.22 -3.55
C HIS A 50 -21.00 -1.95 -2.33
N GLN A 51 -21.78 -2.80 -1.66
CA GLN A 51 -21.32 -3.49 -0.44
C GLN A 51 -20.31 -4.61 -0.71
N TRP A 52 -20.29 -5.20 -1.90
CA TRP A 52 -19.36 -6.29 -2.23
C TRP A 52 -17.87 -5.86 -2.25
N ILE A 53 -17.58 -4.56 -2.28
CA ILE A 53 -16.21 -4.02 -2.38
C ILE A 53 -15.43 -4.08 -1.06
N HIS A 54 -16.08 -4.39 0.06
CA HIS A 54 -15.45 -4.40 1.38
C HIS A 54 -14.29 -5.41 1.46
N ILE A 55 -14.57 -6.68 1.15
CA ILE A 55 -13.54 -7.75 1.14
C ILE A 55 -12.41 -7.44 0.14
N PRO A 56 -12.66 -7.07 -1.14
CA PRO A 56 -11.61 -6.66 -2.07
C PRO A 56 -10.73 -5.53 -1.55
N ILE A 57 -11.30 -4.49 -0.91
CA ILE A 57 -10.53 -3.36 -0.36
C ILE A 57 -9.62 -3.83 0.79
N ILE A 58 -10.12 -4.70 1.67
CA ILE A 58 -9.32 -5.23 2.78
C ILE A 58 -8.16 -6.06 2.24
N LEU A 59 -8.41 -7.00 1.32
CA LEU A 59 -7.38 -7.85 0.70
C LEU A 59 -6.32 -7.00 -0.01
N PHE A 60 -6.76 -6.03 -0.80
CA PHE A 60 -5.85 -5.16 -1.53
C PHE A 60 -5.04 -4.25 -0.61
N SER A 61 -5.64 -3.75 0.48
CA SER A 61 -4.94 -2.96 1.49
C SER A 61 -3.85 -3.78 2.18
N LEU A 62 -4.09 -5.08 2.43
CA LEU A 62 -3.06 -5.98 2.95
C LEU A 62 -1.90 -6.14 1.96
N ILE A 63 -2.18 -6.35 0.66
CA ILE A 63 -1.14 -6.45 -0.37
C ILE A 63 -0.27 -5.19 -0.38
N LEU A 64 -0.89 -4.01 -0.41
CA LEU A 64 -0.18 -2.72 -0.40
C LEU A 64 0.70 -2.58 0.86
N PHE A 65 0.17 -2.94 2.02
CA PHE A 65 0.90 -2.91 3.29
C PHE A 65 2.11 -3.85 3.28
N PHE A 66 1.97 -5.07 2.75
CA PHE A 66 3.07 -6.04 2.68
C PHE A 66 4.14 -5.65 1.66
N ASP A 67 3.74 -5.15 0.50
CA ASP A 67 4.68 -4.69 -0.52
C ASP A 67 5.59 -3.60 0.04
N LEU A 68 5.03 -2.62 0.76
CA LEU A 68 5.83 -1.55 1.34
C LEU A 68 6.66 -2.00 2.56
N ASN A 69 6.17 -2.98 3.34
CA ASN A 69 6.97 -3.58 4.42
C ASN A 69 8.26 -4.19 3.88
N TYR A 70 8.25 -4.79 2.69
CA TYR A 70 9.47 -5.30 2.06
C TYR A 70 10.50 -4.19 1.85
N PHE A 71 10.07 -3.02 1.38
CA PHE A 71 10.97 -1.86 1.22
C PHE A 71 11.51 -1.37 2.56
N PHE A 72 10.67 -1.27 3.61
CA PHE A 72 11.12 -0.92 4.96
C PHE A 72 12.12 -1.95 5.52
N TYR A 73 11.85 -3.23 5.33
CA TYR A 73 12.73 -4.31 5.76
C TYR A 73 14.10 -4.19 5.10
N GLN A 74 14.13 -4.04 3.77
CA GLN A 74 15.39 -3.88 3.03
C GLN A 74 16.13 -2.59 3.40
N THR A 75 15.38 -1.54 3.69
CA THR A 75 15.95 -0.25 4.09
C THR A 75 16.69 -0.32 5.44
N ILE A 76 16.20 -1.13 6.38
CA ILE A 76 16.76 -1.25 7.74
C ILE A 76 17.79 -2.40 7.83
N PHE A 77 17.47 -3.55 7.22
CA PHE A 77 18.20 -4.80 7.37
C PHE A 77 18.86 -5.29 6.08
N GLY A 78 18.52 -4.72 4.94
CA GLY A 78 19.05 -5.12 3.64
C GLY A 78 20.52 -4.73 3.45
N LYS A 79 21.05 -5.12 2.29
CA LYS A 79 22.45 -4.87 1.90
C LYS A 79 22.73 -3.38 1.69
N GLU A 80 21.79 -2.69 1.05
CA GLU A 80 21.88 -1.27 0.74
C GLU A 80 20.95 -0.49 1.68
N LYS A 81 21.45 -0.14 2.87
CA LYS A 81 20.67 0.58 3.88
C LYS A 81 20.52 2.05 3.51
N THR A 82 19.39 2.63 3.89
CA THR A 82 19.22 4.09 3.74
C THR A 82 20.20 4.86 4.62
N LYS A 83 20.65 6.01 4.11
CA LYS A 83 21.41 6.99 4.92
C LYS A 83 20.47 7.86 5.77
N ASN A 84 19.18 7.95 5.41
CA ASN A 84 18.21 8.80 6.08
C ASN A 84 16.86 8.10 6.24
N LEU A 85 16.75 7.30 7.31
CA LEU A 85 15.54 6.55 7.64
C LEU A 85 14.36 7.47 7.94
N PHE A 86 14.60 8.64 8.52
CA PHE A 86 13.53 9.60 8.81
C PHE A 86 12.88 10.09 7.52
N LEU A 87 13.68 10.57 6.56
CA LEU A 87 13.17 11.06 5.29
C LEU A 87 12.49 9.96 4.47
N PHE A 88 13.05 8.75 4.49
CA PHE A 88 12.43 7.57 3.90
C PHE A 88 11.05 7.29 4.52
N THR A 89 10.97 7.29 5.86
CA THR A 89 9.73 7.02 6.59
C THR A 89 8.69 8.11 6.37
N VAL A 90 9.07 9.39 6.24
CA VAL A 90 8.11 10.45 5.93
C VAL A 90 7.57 10.29 4.50
N ALA A 91 8.42 9.92 3.55
CA ALA A 91 8.03 9.77 2.16
C ALA A 91 7.20 8.51 1.87
N TYR A 92 7.41 7.43 2.62
CA TYR A 92 6.69 6.17 2.42
C TYR A 92 5.68 5.87 3.53
N GLY A 93 5.80 6.46 4.70
CA GLY A 93 5.02 6.10 5.89
C GLY A 93 3.52 6.32 5.73
N TYR A 94 3.09 7.32 4.94
CA TYR A 94 1.66 7.50 4.67
C TYR A 94 1.08 6.34 3.84
N TYR A 95 1.86 5.70 2.98
CA TYR A 95 1.46 4.47 2.28
C TYR A 95 1.33 3.28 3.22
N GLN A 96 1.90 3.35 4.43
CA GLN A 96 1.71 2.35 5.47
C GLN A 96 0.45 2.63 6.30
N LEU A 97 0.17 3.90 6.58
CA LEU A 97 -0.98 4.31 7.36
C LEU A 97 -2.29 4.20 6.58
N PHE A 98 -2.28 4.53 5.29
CA PHE A 98 -3.45 4.47 4.42
C PHE A 98 -4.13 3.09 4.36
N PRO A 99 -3.43 1.97 4.08
CA PRO A 99 -4.04 0.64 4.05
C PRO A 99 -4.57 0.23 5.42
N LEU A 100 -3.88 0.56 6.52
CA LEU A 100 -4.38 0.30 7.87
C LEU A 100 -5.68 1.05 8.16
N MET A 101 -5.78 2.31 7.74
CA MET A 101 -7.02 3.09 7.84
C MET A 101 -8.15 2.47 7.03
N LEU A 102 -7.88 1.99 5.81
CA LEU A 102 -8.89 1.32 4.98
C LEU A 102 -9.36 0.01 5.62
N ILE A 103 -8.44 -0.83 6.07
CA ILE A 103 -8.77 -2.08 6.77
C ILE A 103 -9.65 -1.76 7.98
N TYR A 104 -9.24 -0.84 8.84
CA TYR A 104 -10.03 -0.45 10.01
C TYR A 104 -11.44 0.03 9.65
N ARG A 105 -11.55 0.90 8.63
CA ARG A 105 -12.82 1.46 8.17
C ARG A 105 -13.77 0.38 7.66
N PHE A 106 -13.29 -0.48 6.76
CA PHE A 106 -14.14 -1.48 6.09
C PHE A 106 -14.44 -2.69 6.98
N TRP A 107 -13.50 -3.09 7.83
CA TRP A 107 -13.71 -4.16 8.82
C TRP A 107 -14.82 -3.80 9.81
N ARG A 108 -14.86 -2.55 10.28
CA ARG A 108 -15.91 -2.08 11.20
C ARG A 108 -17.30 -2.09 10.54
N ASN A 109 -17.38 -1.79 9.25
CA ASN A 109 -18.65 -1.75 8.53
C ASN A 109 -19.26 -3.14 8.33
N GLU A 110 -18.45 -4.14 7.93
CA GLU A 110 -18.93 -5.53 7.81
C GLU A 110 -19.42 -6.10 9.14
N GLY A 111 -18.73 -5.77 10.25
CA GLY A 111 -19.16 -6.18 11.59
C GLY A 111 -20.53 -5.64 11.99
N LEU A 112 -20.87 -4.43 11.56
CA LEU A 112 -22.17 -3.79 11.82
C LEU A 112 -23.29 -4.40 10.96
N GLU A 113 -23.03 -4.65 9.67
CA GLU A 113 -24.01 -5.27 8.77
C GLU A 113 -24.41 -6.67 9.26
N ASN A 114 -23.43 -7.52 9.57
CA ASN A 114 -23.65 -8.88 10.09
C ASN A 114 -24.43 -8.90 11.42
N THR A 115 -24.22 -7.90 12.27
CA THR A 115 -24.96 -7.77 13.55
C THR A 115 -26.41 -7.37 13.31
N SER A 116 -26.66 -6.48 12.35
CA SER A 116 -28.03 -6.05 12.00
C SER A 116 -28.87 -7.18 11.38
N GLU A 117 -28.26 -8.03 10.56
CA GLU A 117 -28.94 -9.19 9.98
C GLU A 117 -29.26 -10.24 11.04
N ARG A 118 -28.35 -10.48 11.99
CA ARG A 118 -28.61 -11.38 13.14
C ARG A 118 -29.76 -10.92 14.02
N ILE A 119 -29.94 -9.61 14.23
CA ILE A 119 -31.05 -9.08 15.03
C ILE A 119 -32.39 -9.18 14.30
N LYS A 120 -32.42 -9.13 12.96
CA LYS A 120 -33.66 -9.28 12.18
C LYS A 120 -34.17 -10.72 12.09
N HIS A 121 -33.31 -11.71 12.36
CA HIS A 121 -33.63 -13.13 12.25
C HIS A 121 -33.88 -13.83 13.61
N ASN A 122 -33.84 -13.09 14.72
CA ASN A 122 -34.26 -13.53 16.05
C ASN A 122 -35.53 -12.80 16.47
#